data_AF-A0A9W6TP71-F1
#
_entry.id   AF-A0A9W6TP71-F1
#
_cell.length_a   1.000
_cell.length_b   1.000
_cell.length_c   1.000
_cell.angle_alpha   90.00
_cell.angle_beta   90.00
_cell.angle_gamma   90.00
#
_symmetry.space_group_name_H-M   'P 1'
#
loop_
_entity.id
_entity.type
_entity.pdbx_description
1 polymer ?
#
loop_
_entity_poly.entity_id
_entity_poly.type
_entity_poly.pdbx_seq_one_letter_code
_entity_poly.pdbx_strand_id
1 'polypeptide(L)'
;MRNEYFQHGVQLGWLIDPHPDFQRMYEYYLDDNGDVQCSDNTAWRDLDGGDVLPGFNLVCDDLEMVLNQDSGSSFEDEVDFTCPERGCGKRFRSRSSWTAHAEWHRAEFSRQKFRAKRASS
;
A
#
# COMPACT_ATOMS: atom_id res chain seq x y z
N MET A 1 -4.97 26.45 -9.36
CA MET A 1 -4.33 25.22 -9.86
C MET A 1 -3.67 25.43 -11.22
N ARG A 2 -4.40 25.66 -12.33
CA ARG A 2 -3.83 25.66 -13.69
C ARG A 2 -2.54 26.46 -13.89
N ASN A 3 -2.51 27.74 -13.53
CA ASN A 3 -1.35 28.58 -13.88
C ASN A 3 -0.18 28.47 -12.90
N GLU A 4 -0.42 28.07 -11.64
CA GLU A 4 0.61 28.12 -10.60
C GLU A 4 1.58 26.92 -10.69
N TYR A 5 1.08 25.72 -11.00
CA TYR A 5 1.93 24.53 -11.09
C TYR A 5 2.67 24.44 -12.43
N PHE A 6 1.99 24.72 -13.55
CA PHE A 6 2.58 24.61 -14.89
C PHE A 6 3.64 25.67 -15.15
N GLN A 7 3.54 26.87 -14.55
CA GLN A 7 4.61 27.88 -14.58
C GLN A 7 5.92 27.42 -13.92
N HIS A 8 5.87 26.37 -13.09
CA HIS A 8 7.02 25.79 -12.41
C HIS A 8 7.46 24.44 -13.02
N GLY A 9 7.04 24.13 -14.24
CA GLY A 9 7.54 22.99 -15.02
C GLY A 9 6.72 21.70 -14.88
N VAL A 10 5.54 21.74 -14.28
CA VAL A 10 4.59 20.61 -14.32
C VAL A 10 4.06 20.44 -15.75
N GLN A 11 3.99 19.19 -16.21
CA GLN A 11 3.60 18.84 -17.58
C GLN A 11 2.24 18.12 -17.65
N LEU A 12 1.84 17.44 -16.57
CA LEU A 12 0.58 16.73 -16.42
C LEU A 12 0.02 17.01 -15.01
N GLY A 13 -1.28 17.21 -14.90
CA GLY A 13 -1.95 17.43 -13.63
C GLY A 13 -3.34 16.80 -13.59
N TRP A 14 -3.64 16.08 -12.52
CA TRP A 14 -4.96 15.55 -12.25
C TRP A 14 -5.54 16.18 -10.97
N LEU A 15 -6.75 16.72 -11.07
CA LEU A 15 -7.53 17.13 -9.90
C LEU A 15 -8.68 16.14 -9.74
N ILE A 16 -8.66 15.43 -8.62
CA ILE A 16 -9.63 14.39 -8.31
C ILE A 16 -10.53 14.93 -7.20
N ASP A 17 -11.82 15.04 -7.47
CA ASP A 17 -12.86 15.32 -6.48
C ASP A 17 -13.60 14.02 -6.19
N PRO A 18 -13.23 13.29 -5.11
CA PRO A 18 -13.83 12.00 -4.77
C PRO A 18 -15.17 12.13 -4.04
N HIS A 19 -15.69 13.34 -3.84
CA HIS A 19 -16.92 13.54 -3.09
C HIS A 19 -18.08 12.77 -3.75
N PRO A 20 -18.87 11.97 -3.00
CA PRO A 20 -19.89 11.08 -3.58
C PRO A 20 -20.91 11.78 -4.48
N ASP A 21 -21.26 13.03 -4.17
CA ASP A 21 -22.23 13.82 -4.95
C ASP A 21 -21.65 14.45 -6.23
N PHE A 22 -20.32 14.44 -6.40
CA PHE A 22 -19.64 15.11 -7.51
C PHE A 22 -18.86 14.13 -8.38
N GLN A 23 -18.01 13.27 -7.78
CA GLN A 23 -17.13 12.29 -8.42
C GLN A 23 -16.61 12.76 -9.78
N ARG A 24 -15.72 13.77 -9.76
CA ARG A 24 -15.15 14.36 -10.98
C ARG A 24 -13.65 14.27 -11.00
N MET A 25 -13.11 14.05 -12.19
CA MET A 25 -11.68 14.09 -12.44
C MET A 25 -11.39 15.13 -13.52
N TYR A 26 -10.48 16.06 -13.25
CA TYR A 26 -10.04 17.05 -14.22
C TYR A 26 -8.61 16.76 -14.62
N GLU A 27 -8.39 16.60 -15.91
CA GLU A 27 -7.10 16.34 -16.51
C GLU A 27 -6.56 17.60 -17.18
N TYR A 28 -5.36 18.01 -16.78
CA TYR A 28 -4.64 19.16 -17.31
C TYR A 28 -3.33 18.72 -17.94
N TYR A 29 -3.03 19.22 -19.13
CA TYR A 29 -1.82 18.87 -19.88
C TYR A 29 -1.33 20.08 -20.68
N LEU A 30 -0.07 20.04 -21.10
CA LEU A 30 0.47 20.98 -22.07
C LEU A 30 0.18 20.50 -23.49
N ASP A 31 -0.36 21.36 -24.34
CA ASP A 31 -0.45 21.08 -25.77
C ASP A 31 0.89 21.30 -26.49
N ASP A 32 0.90 21.07 -27.81
CA ASP A 32 2.10 21.23 -28.64
C ASP A 32 2.67 22.66 -28.64
N ASN A 33 1.86 23.67 -28.29
CA ASN A 33 2.30 25.06 -28.16
C ASN A 33 2.81 25.37 -26.75
N GLY A 34 2.70 24.44 -25.81
CA GLY A 34 3.03 24.63 -24.40
C GLY A 34 1.95 25.38 -23.63
N ASP A 35 0.73 25.47 -24.17
CA ASP A 35 -0.41 26.07 -23.48
C ASP A 35 -1.11 25.03 -22.60
N VAL A 36 -1.58 25.46 -21.43
CA VAL A 36 -2.25 24.58 -20.46
C VAL A 36 -3.70 24.33 -20.90
N GLN A 37 -3.98 23.09 -21.28
CA GLN A 37 -5.32 22.63 -21.62
C GLN A 37 -5.97 21.89 -20.45
N CYS A 38 -7.30 21.83 -20.47
CA CYS A 38 -8.10 20.99 -19.58
C CYS A 38 -8.94 20.08 -20.47
N SER A 39 -8.92 18.77 -20.21
CA SER A 39 -9.79 17.82 -20.89
C SER A 39 -11.25 18.17 -20.63
N ASP A 40 -12.08 18.11 -21.69
CA ASP A 40 -13.53 18.31 -21.59
C ASP A 40 -14.22 17.14 -20.88
N ASN A 41 -13.58 15.96 -20.89
CA ASN A 41 -14.11 14.78 -20.21
C ASN A 41 -13.72 14.78 -18.74
N THR A 42 -14.67 15.24 -17.92
CA THR A 42 -14.52 15.35 -16.45
C THR A 42 -15.16 14.20 -15.66
N ALA A 43 -15.60 13.15 -16.37
CA ALA A 43 -16.19 11.98 -15.73
C ALA A 43 -15.19 11.27 -14.82
N TRP A 44 -15.71 10.53 -13.84
CA TRP A 44 -14.93 9.57 -13.09
C TRP A 44 -14.51 8.43 -14.03
N ARG A 45 -13.22 8.34 -14.36
CA ARG A 45 -12.69 7.45 -15.39
C ARG A 45 -11.22 7.16 -15.16
N ASP A 46 -10.69 6.18 -15.89
CA ASP A 46 -9.25 5.94 -15.96
C ASP A 46 -8.52 7.16 -16.55
N LEU A 47 -7.39 7.49 -15.93
CA LEU A 47 -6.49 8.56 -16.38
C LEU A 47 -5.15 7.96 -16.81
N ASP A 48 -4.74 8.27 -18.04
CA ASP A 48 -3.50 7.81 -18.66
C ASP A 48 -2.38 8.82 -18.42
N GLY A 49 -1.25 8.35 -17.91
CA GLY A 49 -0.06 9.16 -17.65
C GLY A 49 0.63 9.72 -18.91
N GLY A 50 0.24 9.22 -20.08
CA GLY A 50 0.75 9.61 -21.39
C GLY A 50 2.28 9.51 -21.45
N ASP A 51 2.90 10.47 -22.12
CA ASP A 51 4.36 10.53 -22.25
C ASP A 51 5.06 11.03 -20.98
N VAL A 52 4.31 11.68 -20.07
CA VAL A 52 4.87 12.21 -18.81
C VAL A 52 5.11 11.06 -17.82
N LEU A 53 4.20 10.08 -17.78
CA LEU A 53 4.32 8.86 -16.96
C LEU A 53 3.99 7.61 -17.81
N PRO A 54 4.92 7.17 -18.69
CA PRO A 54 4.64 6.10 -19.64
C PRO A 54 4.27 4.77 -18.97
N GLY A 55 3.13 4.21 -19.38
CA GLY A 55 2.62 2.93 -18.88
C GLY A 55 1.94 3.03 -17.50
N PHE A 56 1.89 4.22 -16.90
CA PHE A 56 1.15 4.45 -15.68
C PHE A 56 -0.30 4.82 -16.00
N ASN A 57 -1.24 4.07 -15.44
CA ASN A 57 -2.66 4.36 -15.51
C ASN A 57 -3.20 4.46 -14.08
N LEU A 58 -3.89 5.54 -13.79
CA LEU A 58 -4.70 5.63 -12.59
C LEU A 58 -6.07 5.02 -12.89
N VAL A 59 -6.28 3.81 -12.39
CA VAL A 59 -7.52 3.05 -12.59
C VAL A 59 -8.60 3.56 -11.63
N CYS A 60 -9.77 3.92 -12.14
CA CYS A 60 -10.84 4.50 -11.32
C CYS A 60 -11.39 3.52 -10.29
N ASP A 61 -11.51 2.23 -10.66
CA ASP A 61 -12.01 1.18 -9.77
C ASP A 61 -11.08 0.95 -8.57
N ASP A 62 -9.76 0.97 -8.80
CA ASP A 62 -8.76 0.85 -7.72
C ASP A 62 -8.86 2.04 -6.76
N LEU A 63 -9.08 3.24 -7.31
CA LEU A 63 -9.25 4.45 -6.53
C LEU A 63 -10.55 4.39 -5.70
N GLU A 64 -11.66 3.95 -6.29
CA GLU A 64 -12.92 3.75 -5.56
C GLU A 64 -12.77 2.72 -4.45
N MET A 65 -12.08 1.61 -4.71
CA MET A 65 -11.82 0.60 -3.69
C MET A 65 -11.01 1.18 -2.52
N VAL A 66 -10.06 2.08 -2.77
CA VAL A 66 -9.30 2.77 -1.71
C VAL A 66 -10.13 3.81 -0.97
N LEU A 67 -10.97 4.56 -1.68
CA LEU A 67 -11.80 5.61 -1.07
C LEU A 67 -12.97 5.03 -0.26
N ASN A 68 -13.50 3.88 -0.67
CA ASN A 68 -14.59 3.16 0.00
C ASN A 68 -14.10 2.14 1.03
N GLN A 69 -12.78 1.98 1.21
CA GLN A 69 -12.25 1.22 2.32
C GLN A 69 -12.64 1.93 3.62
N ASP A 70 -13.58 1.33 4.37
CA ASP A 70 -13.89 1.74 5.74
C ASP A 70 -12.57 1.94 6.48
N SER A 71 -12.38 3.11 7.07
CA SER A 71 -11.13 3.53 7.73
C SER A 71 -10.68 2.62 8.89
N GLY A 72 -11.36 1.48 9.13
CA GLY A 72 -11.00 0.42 10.06
C GLY A 72 -10.42 -0.86 9.41
N SER A 73 -10.43 -1.01 8.08
CA SER A 73 -9.85 -2.18 7.41
C SER A 73 -8.40 -1.90 7.00
N SER A 74 -7.54 -1.68 7.98
CA SER A 74 -6.11 -1.90 7.77
C SER A 74 -5.93 -3.38 7.38
N PHE A 75 -5.27 -3.67 6.26
CA PHE A 75 -4.94 -5.04 5.79
C PHE A 75 -4.01 -5.82 6.75
N GLU A 76 -3.85 -5.39 7.99
CA GLU A 76 -3.51 -6.24 9.10
C GLU A 76 -4.81 -6.91 9.55
N ASP A 77 -5.19 -8.00 8.87
CA ASP A 77 -5.82 -9.09 9.58
C ASP A 77 -5.04 -9.26 10.89
N GLU A 78 -5.66 -8.93 12.03
CA GLU A 78 -5.18 -9.30 13.36
C GLU A 78 -5.22 -10.84 13.47
N VAL A 79 -4.42 -11.54 12.65
CA VAL A 79 -4.15 -12.95 12.84
C VAL A 79 -3.25 -13.02 14.05
N ASP A 80 -3.87 -13.17 15.21
CA ASP A 80 -3.15 -13.36 16.46
C ASP A 80 -2.42 -14.70 16.39
N PHE A 81 -1.14 -14.67 16.00
CA PHE A 81 -0.34 -15.88 15.86
C PHE A 81 -0.02 -16.41 17.25
N THR A 82 -0.64 -17.53 17.63
CA THR A 82 -0.37 -18.19 18.90
C THR A 82 0.72 -19.25 18.71
N CYS A 83 1.73 -19.24 19.59
CA CYS A 83 2.79 -20.25 19.56
C CYS A 83 2.24 -21.64 19.94
N PRO A 84 2.40 -22.67 19.08
CA PRO A 84 1.90 -24.02 19.34
C PRO A 84 2.78 -24.83 20.32
N GLU A 85 3.94 -24.31 20.71
CA GLU A 85 4.86 -25.00 21.61
C GLU A 85 4.25 -25.20 23.00
N ARG A 86 4.27 -26.45 23.47
CA ARG A 86 3.63 -26.85 24.72
C ARG A 86 4.22 -26.07 25.90
N GLY A 87 3.41 -25.20 26.51
CA GLY A 87 3.80 -24.37 27.65
C GLY A 87 4.30 -22.96 27.29
N CYS A 88 4.34 -22.57 26.02
CA CYS A 88 4.72 -21.21 25.62
C CYS A 88 3.51 -20.26 25.58
N GLY A 89 2.50 -20.57 24.76
CA GLY A 89 1.23 -19.84 24.70
C GLY A 89 1.33 -18.35 24.28
N LYS A 90 2.49 -17.88 23.81
CA LYS A 90 2.69 -16.48 23.41
C LYS A 90 1.88 -16.13 22.16
N ARG A 91 1.25 -14.95 22.18
CA ARG A 91 0.51 -14.36 21.06
C ARG A 91 1.32 -13.26 20.41
N PHE A 92 1.22 -13.14 19.10
CA PHE A 92 1.96 -12.17 18.31
C PHE A 92 1.02 -11.50 17.30
N ARG A 93 1.11 -10.18 17.23
CA ARG A 93 0.34 -9.36 16.29
C ARG A 93 0.98 -9.24 14.91
N SER A 94 2.15 -9.85 14.70
CA SER A 94 2.83 -9.81 13.42
C SER A 94 3.49 -11.13 13.05
N ARG A 95 3.45 -11.46 11.76
CA ARG A 95 4.07 -12.67 11.19
C ARG A 95 5.58 -12.73 11.45
N SER A 96 6.25 -11.59 11.36
CA SER A 96 7.70 -11.46 11.56
C SER A 96 8.10 -11.75 13.01
N SER A 97 7.37 -11.20 13.98
CA SER A 97 7.62 -11.45 15.40
C SER A 97 7.36 -12.91 15.79
N TRP A 98 6.28 -13.51 15.27
CA TRP A 98 6.02 -14.94 15.43
C TRP A 98 7.13 -15.81 14.83
N THR A 99 7.62 -15.48 13.64
CA THR A 99 8.66 -16.26 12.96
C THR A 99 9.98 -16.23 13.75
N ALA A 100 10.42 -15.05 14.17
CA ALA A 100 11.62 -14.90 14.99
C ALA A 100 11.49 -15.66 16.34
N HIS A 101 10.29 -15.68 16.92
CA HIS A 101 10.02 -16.46 18.12
C HIS A 101 10.13 -17.98 17.89
N ALA A 102 9.61 -18.49 16.76
CA ALA A 102 9.71 -19.91 16.43
C ALA A 102 11.16 -20.36 16.21
N GLU A 103 12.02 -19.50 15.65
CA GLU A 103 13.45 -19.77 15.52
C GLU A 103 14.17 -19.87 16.87
N TRP A 104 13.78 -19.04 17.83
CA TRP A 104 14.31 -19.12 19.20
C TRP A 104 14.05 -20.49 19.84
N HIS A 105 12.86 -21.07 19.65
CA HIS A 105 12.56 -22.43 20.13
C HIS A 105 13.50 -23.48 19.51
N ARG A 106 13.76 -23.43 18.20
CA ARG A 106 14.71 -24.36 17.54
C ARG A 106 16.11 -24.26 18.13
N ALA A 107 16.57 -23.03 18.38
CA ALA A 107 17.87 -22.80 19.01
C ALA A 107 17.91 -23.31 20.46
N GLU A 108 16.85 -23.08 21.22
CA GLU A 108 16.73 -23.52 22.61
C GLU A 108 16.72 -25.05 22.73
N PHE A 109 15.93 -25.75 21.92
CA PHE A 109 15.92 -27.21 21.86
C PHE A 109 17.30 -27.78 21.50
N SER A 110 18.00 -27.15 20.56
CA SER A 110 19.36 -27.56 20.18
C SER A 110 20.34 -27.43 21.35
N ARG A 111 20.24 -26.34 22.13
CA ARG A 111 21.04 -26.11 23.35
C ARG A 111 20.72 -27.13 24.43
N GLN A 112 19.45 -27.42 24.67
CA GLN A 112 19.03 -28.42 25.66
C GLN A 112 19.55 -29.81 25.30
N LYS A 113 19.42 -30.23 24.02
CA LYS A 113 19.94 -31.51 23.52
C LYS A 113 21.46 -31.64 23.70
N PHE A 114 22.20 -30.57 23.43
CA PHE A 114 23.65 -30.55 23.65
C PHE A 114 24.02 -30.66 25.13
N ARG A 115 23.33 -29.93 26.02
CA ARG A 115 23.52 -30.02 27.47
C ARG A 115 23.23 -31.43 27.99
N ALA A 116 22.14 -32.05 27.54
CA ALA A 116 21.81 -33.43 27.90
C ALA A 116 22.90 -34.42 27.49
N LYS A 117 23.42 -34.32 26.26
CA LYS A 117 24.54 -35.15 25.79
C LYS A 117 25.80 -34.99 26.63
N ARG A 118 26.11 -33.76 27.08
CA ARG A 118 27.26 -33.50 27.95
C ARG A 118 27.08 -34.02 29.37
N ALA A 119 25.84 -34.06 29.87
CA ALA A 119 25.55 -34.57 31.22
C ALA A 119 25.50 -36.11 31.28
N SER A 120 25.31 -36.77 30.13
CA SER A 120 25.32 -38.23 30.00
C SER A 120 26.67 -38.81 29.57
N SER A 121 27.72 -38.00 29.51
CA SER A 121 29.11 -38.39 29.19
C SER A 121 30.03 -38.11 30.37
#